data_AF-A0A3T1D263-F1
#
_entry.id   AF-A0A3T1D263-F1
#
_cell.length_a   1.000
_cell.length_b   1.000
_cell.length_c   1.000
_cell.angle_alpha   90.00
_cell.angle_beta   90.00
_cell.angle_gamma   90.00
#
_symmetry.space_group_name_H-M   'P 1'
#
loop_
_entity.id
_entity.type
_entity.pdbx_description
1 polymer ?
#
loop_
_entity_poly.entity_id
_entity_poly.type
_entity_poly.pdbx_seq_one_letter_code
_entity_poly.pdbx_strand_id
1 'polypeptide(L)'
;MAEAEQDSLSLTSLYANASIISHHPTEVTDLVEEIDRLRKAMTETFLHEHSLIADSVVELSRQLDLKINEYMKYVRLSRQEVR
;
A
#
# COMPACT_ATOMS: atom_id res chain seq x y z
N MET A 1 1.75 19.57 -34.66
CA MET A 1 1.49 20.03 -33.28
C MET A 1 0.08 19.59 -32.93
N ALA A 2 -0.12 19.21 -31.67
CA ALA A 2 -1.32 18.62 -31.07
C ALA A 2 -1.53 17.13 -31.44
N GLU A 3 -1.81 16.20 -30.52
CA GLU A 3 -2.01 16.27 -29.07
C GLU A 3 -1.78 14.84 -28.54
N ALA A 4 -1.03 14.73 -27.44
CA ALA A 4 -0.94 13.51 -26.66
C ALA A 4 -2.12 13.53 -25.69
N GLU A 5 -3.06 12.60 -25.80
CA GLU A 5 -4.06 12.37 -24.76
C GLU A 5 -3.85 10.98 -24.17
N GLN A 6 -3.65 11.02 -22.86
CA GLN A 6 -3.21 9.96 -21.98
C GLN A 6 -4.37 9.00 -21.73
N ASP A 7 -4.20 7.74 -22.09
CA ASP A 7 -5.12 6.65 -21.74
C ASP A 7 -4.81 6.15 -20.31
N SER A 8 -5.02 7.05 -19.34
CA SER A 8 -4.72 6.82 -17.92
C SER A 8 -5.96 6.97 -17.04
N LEU A 9 -7.08 6.39 -17.47
CA LEU A 9 -8.32 6.37 -16.69
C LEU A 9 -8.84 4.93 -16.59
N SER A 10 -8.50 4.24 -15.50
CA SER A 10 -9.48 3.45 -14.72
C SER A 10 -8.84 2.69 -13.55
N LEU A 11 -8.08 3.38 -12.68
CA LEU A 11 -7.89 2.91 -11.31
C LEU A 11 -8.68 3.78 -10.32
N THR A 12 -8.78 5.08 -10.58
CA THR A 12 -9.55 6.03 -9.76
C THR A 12 -11.04 5.70 -9.69
N SER A 13 -11.61 5.10 -10.74
CA SER A 13 -13.05 4.77 -10.81
C SER A 13 -13.47 3.64 -9.87
N LEU A 14 -12.57 2.69 -9.58
CA LEU A 14 -12.86 1.58 -8.67
C LEU A 14 -12.94 2.03 -7.19
N TYR A 15 -12.23 3.09 -6.83
CA TYR A 15 -12.25 3.64 -5.47
C TYR A 15 -13.44 4.57 -5.20
N ALA A 16 -14.10 5.09 -6.24
CA ALA A 16 -15.20 6.06 -6.09
C ALA A 16 -16.53 5.42 -5.64
N ASN A 17 -16.72 4.12 -5.84
CA ASN A 17 -18.02 3.44 -5.61
C ASN A 17 -18.15 2.75 -4.24
N ALA A 18 -17.17 2.89 -3.35
CA ALA A 18 -17.19 2.25 -2.02
C ALA A 18 -17.64 3.20 -0.89
N SER A 19 -18.49 4.20 -1.19
CA SER A 19 -18.92 5.22 -0.22
C SER A 19 -20.39 5.09 0.16
N ILE A 20 -20.83 3.93 0.66
CA ILE A 20 -22.09 3.83 1.41
C ILE A 20 -21.91 2.85 2.58
N ILE A 21 -21.77 3.43 3.79
CA ILE A 21 -21.84 2.83 5.15
C ILE A 21 -20.50 2.48 5.84
N SER A 22 -19.99 3.50 6.58
CA SER A 22 -19.31 3.44 7.90
C SER A 22 -18.22 2.39 8.19
N HIS A 23 -16.98 2.63 7.73
CA HIS A 23 -15.75 2.82 8.54
C HIS A 23 -14.53 3.05 7.62
N HIS A 24 -14.13 4.32 7.55
CA HIS A 24 -12.93 4.95 6.96
C HIS A 24 -12.22 4.31 5.74
N PRO A 25 -12.49 4.79 4.50
CA PRO A 25 -11.55 4.67 3.37
C PRO A 25 -10.16 5.26 3.65
N THR A 26 -10.03 6.13 4.67
CA THR A 26 -8.77 6.72 5.12
C THR A 26 -7.82 5.67 5.68
N GLU A 27 -8.30 4.70 6.47
CA GLU A 27 -7.41 3.69 7.09
C GLU A 27 -6.72 2.80 6.05
N VAL A 28 -7.44 2.43 4.98
CA VAL A 28 -6.83 1.65 3.87
C VAL A 28 -5.81 2.48 3.12
N THR A 29 -6.14 3.74 2.85
CA THR A 29 -5.26 4.66 2.14
C THR A 29 -3.98 4.89 2.94
N ASP A 30 -4.10 5.11 4.25
CA ASP A 30 -2.98 5.28 5.17
C ASP A 30 -2.10 4.03 5.22
N LEU A 31 -2.70 2.82 5.23
CA LEU A 31 -1.96 1.57 5.18
C LEU A 31 -1.19 1.39 3.87
N VAL A 32 -1.79 1.74 2.73
CA VAL A 32 -1.14 1.67 1.42
C VAL A 32 0.05 2.63 1.36
N GLU A 33 -0.14 3.88 1.80
CA GLU A 33 0.94 4.85 1.84
C GLU A 33 2.08 4.42 2.76
N GLU A 34 1.76 3.85 3.93
CA GLU A 34 2.78 3.37 4.87
C GLU A 34 3.55 2.18 4.31
N ILE A 35 2.87 1.24 3.64
CA ILE A 35 3.51 0.12 2.93
C ILE A 35 4.48 0.64 1.86
N ASP A 36 4.09 1.65 1.09
CA ASP A 36 4.93 2.22 0.04
C ASP A 36 6.13 3.00 0.61
N ARG A 37 5.93 3.75 1.70
CA ARG A 37 7.03 4.39 2.44
C ARG A 37 8.04 3.35 2.95
N LEU A 38 7.58 2.26 3.55
CA LEU A 38 8.43 1.19 4.08
C LEU A 38 9.17 0.45 2.96
N ARG A 39 8.53 0.19 1.82
CA ARG A 39 9.19 -0.39 0.64
C ARG A 39 10.32 0.49 0.13
N LYS A 40 10.07 1.80 0.02
CA LYS A 40 11.08 2.77 -0.41
C LYS A 40 12.24 2.81 0.58
N ALA A 41 11.96 2.94 1.87
CA ALA A 41 12.98 2.96 2.91
C ALA A 41 13.82 1.67 2.89
N MET A 42 13.20 0.49 2.84
CA MET A 42 13.90 -0.80 2.78
C MET A 42 14.80 -0.90 1.55
N THR A 43 14.32 -0.42 0.39
CA THR A 43 15.11 -0.40 -0.85
C THR A 43 16.32 0.52 -0.74
N GLU A 44 16.14 1.74 -0.22
CA GLU A 44 17.23 2.70 0.00
C GLU A 44 18.25 2.19 1.01
N THR A 45 17.80 1.59 2.12
CA THR A 45 18.68 0.96 3.11
C THR A 45 19.43 -0.23 2.52
N PHE A 46 18.78 -1.09 1.74
CA PHE A 46 19.46 -2.16 1.04
C PHE A 46 20.55 -1.65 0.08
N LEU A 47 20.26 -0.58 -0.67
CA LEU A 47 21.25 0.04 -1.56
C LEU A 47 22.42 0.65 -0.80
N HIS A 48 22.21 1.14 0.42
CA HIS A 48 23.26 1.68 1.28
C HIS A 48 24.12 0.57 1.92
N GLU A 49 23.48 -0.46 2.47
CA GLU A 49 24.13 -1.55 3.20
C GLU A 49 24.73 -2.62 2.26
N HIS A 50 24.27 -2.66 1.01
CA HIS A 50 24.58 -3.71 0.02
C HIS A 50 24.31 -5.14 0.52
N SER A 51 23.40 -5.31 1.48
CA SER A 51 23.13 -6.58 2.14
C SER A 51 21.66 -6.70 2.49
N LEU A 52 21.04 -7.80 2.06
CA LEU A 52 19.65 -8.14 2.41
C LEU A 52 19.50 -8.66 3.84
N ILE A 53 20.61 -9.04 4.47
CA ILE A 53 20.63 -9.57 5.84
C ILE A 53 21.19 -8.57 6.85
N ALA A 54 21.46 -7.33 6.43
CA ALA A 54 21.79 -6.27 7.36
C ALA A 54 20.63 -6.06 8.32
N ASP A 55 20.92 -5.91 9.61
CA ASP A 55 19.90 -5.79 10.66
C ASP A 55 18.91 -4.64 10.37
N SER A 56 19.40 -3.54 9.79
CA SER A 56 18.60 -2.39 9.35
C SER A 56 17.58 -2.75 8.26
N VAL A 57 17.99 -3.53 7.25
CA VAL A 57 17.11 -4.02 6.17
C VAL A 57 16.13 -5.06 6.69
N VAL A 58 16.57 -5.96 7.56
CA VAL A 58 15.73 -7.00 8.16
C VAL A 58 14.65 -6.38 9.05
N GLU A 59 14.96 -5.36 9.84
CA GLU A 59 13.95 -4.69 10.67
C GLU A 59 12.94 -3.90 9.82
N LEU A 60 13.38 -3.26 8.73
CA LEU A 60 12.47 -2.62 7.77
C LEU A 60 11.56 -3.65 7.08
N SER A 61 12.10 -4.82 6.71
CA SER A 61 11.32 -5.94 6.18
C SER A 61 10.26 -6.40 7.17
N ARG A 62 10.62 -6.54 8.45
CA ARG A 62 9.69 -6.95 9.52
C ARG A 62 8.57 -5.92 9.70
N GLN A 63 8.88 -4.63 9.67
CA GLN A 63 7.89 -3.56 9.75
C GLN A 63 6.96 -3.56 8.55
N LEU A 64 7.51 -3.75 7.34
CA LEU A 64 6.73 -3.84 6.11
C LEU A 64 5.75 -5.02 6.16
N ASP A 65 6.20 -6.20 6.60
CA ASP A 65 5.36 -7.39 6.74
C ASP A 65 4.20 -7.17 7.71
N LEU A 66 4.43 -6.47 8.83
CA LEU A 66 3.36 -6.12 9.77
C LEU A 66 2.28 -5.28 9.09
N LYS A 67 2.66 -4.28 8.29
CA LYS A 67 1.72 -3.41 7.58
C LYS A 67 0.99 -4.12 6.45
N ILE A 68 1.66 -5.00 5.72
CA ILE A 68 1.01 -5.86 4.73
C ILE A 68 -0.02 -6.76 5.41
N ASN A 69 0.31 -7.37 6.55
CA ASN A 69 -0.61 -8.23 7.29
C ASN A 69 -1.83 -7.45 7.80
N GLU A 70 -1.64 -6.22 8.27
CA GLU A 70 -2.71 -5.32 8.70
C GLU A 70 -3.66 -4.98 7.54
N TYR A 71 -3.11 -4.57 6.40
CA TYR A 71 -3.87 -4.33 5.17
C TYR A 71 -4.64 -5.58 4.71
N MET A 72 -3.99 -6.75 4.70
CA MET A 72 -4.63 -7.99 4.29
C MET A 72 -5.77 -8.39 5.23
N LYS A 73 -5.65 -8.12 6.53
CA LYS A 73 -6.74 -8.32 7.49
C LYS A 73 -7.90 -7.38 7.19
N TYR A 74 -7.64 -6.10 6.96
CA TYR A 74 -8.68 -5.13 6.58
C TYR A 74 -9.42 -5.61 5.33
N VAL A 75 -8.71 -5.92 4.24
CA VAL A 75 -9.32 -6.35 2.97
C VAL A 75 -10.16 -7.63 3.13
N ARG A 76 -9.74 -8.56 4.00
CA ARG A 76 -10.50 -9.78 4.29
C ARG A 76 -11.78 -9.48 5.06
N LEU A 77 -11.72 -8.59 6.06
CA LEU A 77 -12.88 -8.21 6.87
C LEU A 77 -13.91 -7.46 6.01
N SER A 78 -13.50 -6.47 5.22
CA SER A 78 -14.40 -5.75 4.32
C SER A 78 -15.09 -6.64 3.29
N ARG A 79 -14.47 -7.76 2.90
CA ARG A 79 -15.09 -8.76 2.00
C ARG A 79 -16.09 -9.68 2.71
N GLN A 80 -15.97 -9.86 4.03
CA GLN A 80 -16.88 -10.68 4.83
C GLN A 80 -18.13 -9.91 5.25
N GLU A 81 -18.03 -8.60 5.46
CA GLU A 81 -19.18 -7.72 5.78
C GLU A 81 -20.18 -7.57 4.62
N VAL A 82 -19.77 -7.92 3.39
CA VAL A 82 -20.60 -7.81 2.17
C VAL A 82 -21.39 -9.11 1.86
N ARG A 83 -21.27 -10.16 2.69
CA ARG A 83 -21.99 -11.43 2.52
C ARG A 83 -23.12 -11.61 3.53
#